data_AF-A0A6I0D7A6-F1
#
_entry.id   AF-A0A6I0D7A6-F1
#
_cell.length_a   1.000
_cell.length_b   1.000
_cell.length_c   1.000
_cell.angle_alpha   90.00
_cell.angle_beta   90.00
_cell.angle_gamma   90.00
#
_symmetry.space_group_name_H-M   'P 1'
#
loop_
_entity.id
_entity.type
_entity.pdbx_description
1 polymer ?
#
loop_
_entity_poly.entity_id
_entity_poly.type
_entity_poly.pdbx_seq_one_letter_code
_entity_poly.pdbx_strand_id
1 'polypeptide(L)'
;MRVRVDPDKRSIRRGGTMSVSIKTGSANLICDGIDKGAVEYSVAIPDDGVDLTKRGKFWGSKDAISDAMGASTVGLQSHEGDIYPVAVEELDRDGAALFTVLAPAD
;
A
#
# COMPACT_ATOMS: atom_id res chain seq x y z
N MET A 1 -28.79 -53.29 7.03
CA MET A 1 -27.46 -52.76 6.70
C MET A 1 -27.61 -51.80 5.52
N ARG A 2 -27.75 -50.50 5.78
CA ARG A 2 -27.82 -49.47 4.73
C ARG A 2 -26.56 -48.65 4.82
N VAL A 3 -25.61 -48.94 3.94
CA VAL A 3 -24.41 -48.13 3.74
C VAL A 3 -24.89 -46.77 3.23
N ARG A 4 -24.86 -45.76 4.09
CA ARG A 4 -24.99 -44.38 3.65
C ARG A 4 -23.65 -44.02 3.04
N VAL A 5 -23.65 -43.81 1.72
CA VAL A 5 -22.53 -43.21 1.01
C VAL A 5 -22.38 -41.78 1.56
N ASP A 6 -21.28 -41.53 2.26
CA ASP A 6 -20.87 -40.18 2.64
C ASP A 6 -20.84 -39.31 1.38
N PRO A 7 -21.55 -38.17 1.34
CA PRO A 7 -21.37 -37.23 0.25
C PRO A 7 -19.96 -36.68 0.44
N ASP A 8 -19.05 -37.13 -0.43
CA ASP A 8 -17.90 -36.39 -0.94
C ASP A 8 -17.79 -35.02 -0.26
N LYS A 9 -17.13 -34.96 0.90
CA LYS A 9 -16.52 -33.72 1.37
C LYS A 9 -15.35 -33.53 0.43
N ARG A 10 -15.69 -33.10 -0.79
CA ARG A 10 -14.80 -32.51 -1.77
C ARG A 10 -14.03 -31.48 -0.97
N SER A 11 -12.80 -31.84 -0.60
CA SER A 11 -11.80 -30.89 -0.19
C SER A 11 -11.67 -29.98 -1.39
N ILE A 12 -12.43 -28.89 -1.36
CA ILE A 12 -12.22 -27.78 -2.25
C ILE A 12 -10.87 -27.28 -1.79
N ARG A 13 -9.80 -27.81 -2.40
CA ARG A 13 -8.54 -27.10 -2.53
C ARG A 13 -8.90 -25.86 -3.35
N ARG A 14 -9.56 -24.89 -2.71
CA ARG A 14 -9.60 -23.52 -3.20
C ARG A 14 -8.12 -23.17 -3.22
N GLY A 15 -7.58 -22.99 -4.43
CA GLY A 15 -6.24 -22.48 -4.61
C GLY A 15 -6.05 -21.31 -3.66
N GLY A 16 -4.86 -21.23 -3.04
CA GLY A 16 -4.56 -20.24 -2.01
C GLY A 16 -5.13 -18.89 -2.45
N THR A 17 -6.18 -18.44 -1.78
CA THR A 17 -6.67 -17.08 -1.95
C THR A 17 -5.51 -16.22 -1.54
N MET A 18 -4.84 -15.57 -2.49
CA MET A 18 -3.90 -14.50 -2.19
C MET A 18 -4.70 -13.44 -1.43
N SER A 19 -4.59 -13.47 -0.11
CA SER A 19 -5.21 -12.49 0.77
C SER A 19 -4.35 -11.23 0.68
N VAL A 20 -4.97 -10.13 0.27
CA VAL A 20 -4.36 -8.81 0.33
C VAL A 20 -5.10 -8.00 1.38
N SER A 21 -4.35 -7.52 2.37
CA SER A 21 -4.88 -6.62 3.39
C SER A 21 -4.65 -5.19 2.95
N ILE A 22 -5.70 -4.40 2.81
CA ILE A 22 -5.57 -2.98 2.48
C ILE A 22 -5.56 -2.19 3.78
N LYS A 23 -4.45 -1.52 4.07
CA LYS A 23 -4.36 -0.55 5.17
C LYS A 23 -4.59 0.84 4.61
N THR A 24 -5.60 1.55 5.10
CA THR A 24 -5.86 2.94 4.73
C THR A 24 -5.65 3.85 5.94
N GLY A 25 -5.32 5.11 5.68
CA GLY A 25 -5.15 6.11 6.73
C GLY A 25 -4.78 7.47 6.16
N SER A 26 -4.53 8.43 7.06
CA SER A 26 -3.96 9.73 6.72
C SER A 26 -2.50 9.79 7.16
N ALA A 27 -1.68 10.44 6.36
CA ALA A 27 -0.25 10.66 6.59
C ALA A 27 0.14 12.01 5.99
N ASN A 28 1.24 12.60 6.47
CA ASN A 28 1.79 13.78 5.85
C ASN A 28 2.82 13.39 4.78
N LEU A 29 2.76 14.06 3.64
CA LEU A 29 3.70 13.85 2.55
C LEU A 29 4.93 14.72 2.77
N ILE A 30 6.07 14.09 3.00
CA ILE A 30 7.36 14.75 3.23
C ILE A 30 8.19 14.61 1.96
N CYS A 31 8.51 15.71 1.31
CA CYS A 31 9.29 15.74 0.07
C CYS A 31 10.61 16.47 0.34
N ASP A 32 11.75 15.80 0.16
CA ASP A 32 13.09 16.32 0.45
C ASP A 32 13.21 16.93 1.87
N GLY A 33 12.50 16.35 2.84
CA GLY A 33 12.45 16.83 4.22
C GLY A 33 11.47 17.98 4.49
N ILE A 34 10.69 18.41 3.49
CA ILE A 34 9.68 19.46 3.60
C ILE A 34 8.29 18.82 3.68
N ASP A 35 7.53 19.17 4.72
CA ASP A 35 6.11 18.82 4.80
C ASP A 35 5.32 19.54 3.70
N LYS A 36 4.72 18.76 2.80
CA LYS A 36 3.86 19.25 1.71
C LYS A 36 2.38 19.20 2.08
N GLY A 37 2.05 18.69 3.27
CA GLY A 37 0.71 18.61 3.81
C GLY A 37 0.18 17.18 3.94
N ALA A 38 -1.03 17.10 4.48
CA ALA A 38 -1.73 15.84 4.72
C ALA A 38 -2.25 15.23 3.41
N VAL A 39 -2.01 13.94 3.27
CA VAL A 39 -2.56 13.07 2.23
C VAL A 39 -3.26 11.89 2.89
N GLU A 40 -4.24 11.33 2.19
CA GLU A 40 -4.77 10.03 2.54
C GLU A 40 -4.03 8.97 1.72
N TYR A 41 -3.84 7.78 2.29
CA TYR A 41 -3.16 6.69 1.63
C TYR A 41 -3.91 5.38 1.80
N SER A 42 -3.72 4.50 0.83
CA SER A 42 -4.05 3.09 0.89
C SER A 42 -2.81 2.31 0.50
N VAL A 43 -2.45 1.30 1.28
CA VAL A 43 -1.34 0.39 0.96
C VAL A 43 -1.87 -1.04 0.97
N ALA A 44 -1.58 -1.76 -0.10
CA ALA A 44 -1.84 -3.18 -0.19
C ALA A 44 -0.67 -3.92 0.48
N ILE A 45 -1.00 -4.65 1.53
CA ILE A 45 -0.07 -5.51 2.27
C ILE A 45 -0.41 -6.96 1.88
N PRO A 46 0.41 -7.62 1.04
CA PRO A 46 0.22 -9.03 0.74
C PRO A 46 0.51 -9.87 1.99
N ASP A 47 -0.38 -10.82 2.30
CA ASP A 47 -0.24 -11.70 3.48
C ASP A 47 0.92 -12.69 3.33
N ASP A 48 1.31 -13.00 2.08
CA ASP A 48 2.27 -14.04 1.75
C ASP A 48 3.76 -13.65 1.97
N GLY A 49 4.05 -12.39 2.33
CA GLY A 49 5.38 -11.95 2.79
C GLY A 49 6.55 -12.06 1.79
N VAL A 50 6.38 -12.70 0.63
CA VAL A 50 7.44 -12.91 -0.36
C VAL A 50 7.65 -11.67 -1.24
N ASP A 51 6.58 -10.92 -1.53
CA ASP A 51 6.65 -9.61 -2.18
C ASP A 51 6.71 -8.51 -1.11
N LEU A 52 7.94 -8.14 -0.72
CA LEU A 52 8.20 -7.03 0.21
C LEU A 52 7.80 -5.66 -0.35
N THR A 53 7.58 -5.57 -1.67
CA THR A 53 7.13 -4.40 -2.40
C THR A 53 5.68 -4.07 -2.05
N LYS A 54 5.48 -3.41 -0.90
CA LYS A 54 4.18 -2.87 -0.50
C LYS A 54 3.87 -1.71 -1.43
N ARG A 55 2.85 -1.88 -2.26
CA ARG A 55 2.37 -0.85 -3.18
C ARG A 55 1.14 -0.18 -2.62
N GLY A 56 1.03 1.10 -2.86
CA GLY A 56 -0.10 1.89 -2.40
C GLY A 56 -0.45 2.99 -3.37
N LYS A 57 -1.54 3.67 -3.02
CA LYS A 57 -1.98 4.91 -3.66
C LYS A 57 -2.24 5.92 -2.57
N PHE A 58 -1.71 7.13 -2.70
CA PHE A 58 -2.08 8.26 -1.86
C PHE A 58 -2.79 9.31 -2.69
N TRP A 59 -3.68 10.07 -2.06
CA TRP A 59 -4.46 11.14 -2.69
C TRP A 59 -4.50 12.35 -1.77
N GLY A 60 -4.56 13.53 -2.38
CA GLY A 60 -4.47 14.79 -1.66
C GLY A 60 -4.27 15.96 -2.60
N SER A 61 -3.58 17.00 -2.12
CA SER A 61 -3.31 18.20 -2.90
C SER A 61 -2.46 17.87 -4.12
N LYS A 62 -2.98 18.15 -5.32
CA LYS A 62 -2.27 17.92 -6.59
C LYS A 62 -0.88 18.54 -6.61
N ASP A 63 -0.73 19.75 -6.07
CA ASP A 63 0.57 20.43 -5.96
C ASP A 63 1.56 19.65 -5.08
N ALA A 64 1.11 19.14 -3.93
CA ALA A 64 1.95 18.34 -3.02
C ALA A 64 2.42 17.04 -3.69
N ILE A 65 1.53 16.36 -4.42
CA ILE A 65 1.85 15.11 -5.10
C ILE A 65 2.75 15.35 -6.32
N SER A 66 2.52 16.45 -7.05
CA SER A 66 3.39 16.83 -8.17
C SER A 66 4.80 17.16 -7.68
N ASP A 67 4.91 17.79 -6.51
CA ASP A 67 6.19 18.05 -5.87
C ASP A 67 6.89 16.74 -5.46
N ALA A 68 6.15 15.78 -4.91
CA ALA A 68 6.67 14.46 -4.57
C ALA A 68 7.20 13.69 -5.79
N MET A 69 6.61 13.85 -6.98
CA MET A 69 7.14 13.25 -8.22
C MET A 69 8.46 13.87 -8.67
N GLY A 70 8.69 15.15 -8.35
CA GLY A 70 9.95 15.86 -8.64
C GLY A 70 10.98 15.77 -7.50
N ALA A 71 10.58 15.27 -6.34
CA ALA A 71 11.41 15.19 -5.16
C ALA A 71 12.45 14.07 -5.28
N SER A 72 13.63 14.28 -4.70
CA SER A 72 14.66 13.23 -4.67
C SER A 72 14.34 12.17 -3.62
N THR A 73 13.73 12.58 -2.50
CA THR A 73 13.28 11.69 -1.43
C THR A 73 11.84 11.99 -1.08
N VAL A 74 10.99 10.96 -1.07
CA VAL A 74 9.61 11.07 -0.60
C VAL A 74 9.40 10.17 0.61
N GLY A 75 8.80 10.72 1.65
CA GLY A 75 8.43 10.02 2.86
C GLY A 75 6.95 10.23 3.18
N LEU A 76 6.27 9.18 3.61
CA LEU A 76 4.95 9.27 4.22
C LEU A 76 5.12 9.24 5.74
N GLN A 77 4.87 10.37 6.39
CA GLN A 77 4.87 10.46 7.85
C GLN A 77 3.49 10.08 8.38
N SER A 78 3.38 8.94 9.06
CA SER A 78 2.15 8.54 9.74
C SER A 78 1.89 9.47 10.94
N HIS A 79 0.65 9.50 11.38
CA HIS A 79 0.27 10.17 12.64
C HIS A 79 0.97 9.59 13.89
N GLU A 80 1.51 8.38 13.79
CA GLU A 80 2.27 7.72 14.86
C GLU A 80 3.73 8.22 14.91
N GLY A 81 4.16 9.01 13.92
CA GLY A 81 5.51 9.58 13.84
C GLY A 81 6.49 8.75 13.00
N ASP A 82 6.06 7.59 12.50
CA ASP A 82 6.86 6.78 11.58
C ASP A 82 6.91 7.42 10.19
N ILE A 83 8.11 7.52 9.62
CA ILE A 83 8.29 7.98 8.24
C ILE A 83 8.59 6.76 7.37
N TYR A 84 7.66 6.44 6.48
CA TYR A 84 7.81 5.38 5.51
C TYR A 84 8.43 5.98 4.24
N PRO A 85 9.67 5.63 3.87
CA PRO A 85 10.23 6.05 2.59
C PRO A 85 9.42 5.41 1.47
N VAL A 86 8.93 6.22 0.53
CA VAL A 86 8.14 5.76 -0.60
C VAL A 86 8.70 6.33 -1.89
N ALA A 87 8.64 5.55 -2.96
CA ALA A 87 8.89 6.01 -4.30
C ALA A 87 7.55 6.28 -4.98
N VAL A 88 7.32 7.51 -5.41
CA VAL A 88 6.11 7.89 -6.17
C VAL A 88 6.36 7.53 -7.64
N GLU A 89 5.52 6.68 -8.21
CA GLU A 89 5.71 6.15 -9.56
C GLU A 89 4.87 6.92 -10.59
N GLU A 90 3.59 7.15 -10.29
CA GLU A 90 2.64 7.72 -11.26
C GLU A 90 1.69 8.69 -10.57
N LEU A 91 1.56 9.90 -11.11
CA LEU A 91 0.56 10.90 -10.72
C LEU A 91 -0.63 10.84 -11.67
N ASP A 92 -1.79 10.59 -11.08
CA ASP A 92 -3.11 10.60 -11.68
C ASP A 92 -3.63 12.03 -11.86
N ARG A 93 -4.55 12.22 -12.81
CA ARG A 93 -5.11 13.55 -13.12
C ARG A 93 -5.97 14.10 -11.99
N ASP A 94 -6.52 13.21 -11.18
CA ASP A 94 -7.39 13.52 -10.04
C ASP A 94 -6.61 13.95 -8.77
N GLY A 95 -5.28 14.03 -8.81
CA GLY A 95 -4.49 14.33 -7.61
C GLY A 95 -4.35 13.11 -6.70
N ALA A 96 -4.11 11.96 -7.32
CA ALA A 96 -3.71 10.76 -6.62
C ALA A 96 -2.41 10.24 -7.22
N ALA A 97 -1.56 9.58 -6.46
CA ALA A 97 -0.37 8.95 -7.00
C ALA A 97 -0.15 7.55 -6.46
N LEU A 98 0.32 6.69 -7.36
CA LEU A 98 0.80 5.36 -7.02
C LEU A 98 2.19 5.49 -6.41
N PHE A 99 2.40 4.73 -5.35
CA PHE A 99 3.68 4.68 -4.68
C PHE A 99 4.06 3.25 -4.32
N THR A 100 5.35 3.03 -4.20
CA THR A 100 5.91 1.78 -3.68
C THR A 100 6.67 2.12 -2.40
N VAL A 101 6.36 1.43 -1.31
CA VAL A 101 7.11 1.55 -0.05
C VAL A 101 8.48 0.93 -0.25
N LEU A 102 9.50 1.73 -0.03
CA LEU A 102 10.88 1.27 -0.04
C LEU A 102 11.14 0.60 1.32
N ALA A 103 11.67 -0.61 1.32
CA ALA A 103 12.13 -1.22 2.56
C ALA A 103 13.20 -0.31 3.19
N PRO A 104 13.22 -0.13 4.52
CA PRO A 104 14.36 0.52 5.16
C PRO A 104 15.62 -0.25 4.75
N ALA A 105 16.61 0.46 4.23
CA ALA A 105 17.91 -0.13 3.98
C ALA A 105 18.48 -0.53 5.35
N ASP A 106 18.71 -1.83 5.53
CA ASP A 106 19.40 -2.42 6.69
C ASP A 106 20.81 -1.84 6.85
#